data_AF-A0A938GXM1-F1
#
_entry.id   AF-A0A938GXM1-F1
#
_cell.length_a   1.000
_cell.length_b   1.000
_cell.length_c   1.000
_cell.angle_alpha   90.00
_cell.angle_beta   90.00
_cell.angle_gamma   90.00
#
_symmetry.space_group_name_H-M   'P 1'
#
loop_
_entity.id
_entity.type
_entity.pdbx_description
1 polymer ?
#
loop_
_entity_poly.entity_id
_entity_poly.type
_entity_poly.pdbx_seq_one_letter_code
_entity_poly.pdbx_strand_id
1 'polypeptide(L)'
;MPKPTLKRLPPKKRPRKAKAGTRGASPADTALSQLSGDALAAHDAVTRAGGLVTGQYLDPIGGQPLLLAVLPIAKVEPTPFQRDVSDAHHKKLADVIHRTGIFLDPIIVITAPTDGFWTPNGGHRLAAMRRLGAKSITALVVPKREVAWQILALNTEKAHNLKDKSLEVIRIFRNLLESSPGQPEQEFSYYFEEASLIKLGLCYEQNARFSGGVYNSFVRRLSTFSGDSLAQSLKAHERHAQTLLELDQEVAEVVQKLKAKGFVSPYLKAFVVARSNPLRFMSEPPPLDELLGIIRGKVDRFNVEKIKQEDIVASGGGPADDE
;
A
#
# COMPACT_ATOMS: atom_id res chain seq x y z
N MET A 1 -18.85 21.50 26.39
CA MET A 1 -18.45 20.28 25.65
C MET A 1 -17.24 19.70 26.35
N PRO A 2 -17.28 18.46 26.89
CA PRO A 2 -16.08 17.85 27.47
C PRO A 2 -15.01 17.71 26.38
N LYS A 3 -13.76 18.09 26.70
CA LYS A 3 -12.62 17.94 25.79
C LYS A 3 -12.45 16.45 25.45
N PRO A 4 -12.26 16.06 24.19
CA PRO A 4 -12.03 14.66 23.83
C PRO A 4 -10.78 14.15 24.58
N THR A 5 -10.95 13.17 25.47
CA THR A 5 -9.87 12.53 26.26
C THR A 5 -9.08 11.50 25.45
N LEU A 6 -9.55 11.23 24.24
CA LEU A 6 -9.04 10.25 23.32
C LEU A 6 -7.70 10.70 22.72
N LYS A 7 -6.59 10.19 23.29
CA LYS A 7 -5.23 10.43 22.77
C LYS A 7 -5.18 10.11 21.28
N ARG A 8 -4.74 11.08 20.47
CA ARG A 8 -4.35 10.85 19.08
C ARG A 8 -3.25 9.76 19.07
N LEU A 9 -3.33 8.82 18.14
CA LEU A 9 -2.23 7.87 17.95
C LEU A 9 -0.94 8.67 17.77
N PRO A 10 0.17 8.29 18.45
CA PRO A 10 1.42 8.98 18.29
C PRO A 10 1.80 8.97 16.80
N PRO A 11 2.25 10.10 16.24
CA PRO A 11 2.70 10.13 14.86
C PRO A 11 3.80 9.06 14.68
N LYS A 12 3.73 8.28 13.59
CA LYS A 12 4.76 7.29 13.23
C LYS A 12 6.13 7.97 13.37
N LYS A 13 7.06 7.38 14.13
CA LYS A 13 8.42 7.92 14.32
C LYS A 13 9.10 8.04 12.96
N ARG A 14 9.06 9.23 12.37
CA ARG A 14 9.82 9.55 11.16
C ARG A 14 11.28 9.77 11.56
N PRO A 15 12.25 9.38 10.72
CA PRO A 15 13.63 9.79 10.94
C PRO A 15 13.67 11.33 11.09
N ARG A 16 14.32 11.81 12.16
CA ARG A 16 14.50 13.25 12.37
C ARG A 16 15.36 13.80 11.24
N LYS A 17 15.09 15.04 10.81
CA LYS A 17 15.93 15.75 9.85
C LYS A 17 17.37 15.78 10.38
N ALA A 18 18.27 15.12 9.67
CA ALA A 18 19.70 15.15 9.97
C ALA A 18 20.33 16.42 9.37
N LYS A 19 21.49 16.81 9.90
CA LYS A 19 22.31 17.87 9.29
C LYS A 19 22.79 17.41 7.91
N ALA A 20 22.89 18.33 6.95
CA ALA A 20 23.38 18.00 5.62
C ALA A 20 24.80 17.40 5.69
N GLY A 21 25.04 16.35 4.91
CA GLY A 21 26.36 15.69 4.81
C GLY A 21 26.76 14.82 6.00
N THR A 22 25.86 14.50 6.94
CA THR A 22 26.23 13.76 8.17
C THR A 22 25.80 12.29 8.22
N ARG A 23 25.22 11.75 7.14
CA ARG A 23 24.71 10.38 7.12
C ARG A 23 25.13 9.68 5.83
N GLY A 24 25.62 8.46 5.97
CA GLY A 24 26.00 7.61 4.84
C GLY A 24 27.47 7.73 4.46
N ALA A 25 27.82 7.01 3.41
CA ALA A 25 29.13 6.92 2.79
C ALA A 25 29.40 8.11 1.84
N SER A 26 30.65 8.50 1.68
CA SER A 26 31.06 9.41 0.61
C SER A 26 31.06 8.66 -0.74
N PRO A 27 31.11 9.36 -1.90
CA PRO A 27 31.14 8.69 -3.20
C PRO A 27 32.31 7.72 -3.39
N ALA A 28 33.48 7.96 -2.78
CA ALA A 28 34.61 7.04 -2.89
C ALA A 28 34.38 5.76 -2.06
N ASP A 29 33.68 5.89 -0.93
CA ASP A 29 33.39 4.80 -0.01
C ASP A 29 32.28 3.86 -0.52
N THR A 30 31.58 4.21 -1.61
CA THR A 30 30.59 3.34 -2.24
C THR A 30 31.20 2.36 -3.24
N ALA A 31 32.50 2.45 -3.51
CA ALA A 31 33.19 1.54 -4.41
C ALA A 31 33.13 0.09 -3.89
N LEU A 32 32.59 -0.81 -4.71
CA LEU A 32 32.54 -2.24 -4.41
C LEU A 32 33.47 -2.98 -5.38
N SER A 33 34.65 -3.39 -4.92
CA SER A 33 35.65 -4.06 -5.77
C SER A 33 35.48 -5.57 -5.84
N GLN A 34 34.96 -6.20 -4.78
CA GLN A 34 34.79 -7.64 -4.69
C GLN A 34 33.36 -7.98 -4.27
N LEU A 35 32.74 -8.93 -4.96
CA LEU A 35 31.44 -9.48 -4.60
C LEU A 35 31.61 -10.67 -3.66
N SER A 36 30.72 -10.76 -2.68
CA SER A 36 30.63 -11.88 -1.76
C SER A 36 29.18 -12.10 -1.32
N GLY A 37 28.91 -13.27 -0.72
CA GLY A 37 27.59 -13.62 -0.20
C GLY A 37 26.48 -13.48 -1.24
N ASP A 38 25.37 -12.86 -0.83
CA ASP A 38 24.19 -12.68 -1.68
C ASP A 38 24.47 -11.86 -2.95
N ALA A 39 25.42 -10.92 -2.89
CA ALA A 39 25.77 -10.10 -4.05
C ALA A 39 26.46 -10.93 -5.14
N LEU A 40 27.35 -11.84 -4.76
CA LEU A 40 27.97 -12.78 -5.69
C LEU A 40 26.92 -13.75 -6.26
N ALA A 41 26.03 -14.27 -5.40
CA ALA A 41 24.95 -15.15 -5.83
C ALA A 41 24.00 -14.47 -6.84
N ALA A 42 23.69 -13.18 -6.63
CA ALA A 42 22.89 -12.37 -7.54
C ALA A 42 23.62 -12.13 -8.87
N HIS A 43 24.91 -11.80 -8.84
CA HIS A 43 25.74 -11.67 -10.04
C HIS A 43 25.75 -12.96 -10.88
N ASP A 44 25.92 -14.11 -10.22
CA ASP A 44 25.94 -15.39 -10.93
C ASP A 44 24.56 -15.75 -11.48
N ALA A 45 23.48 -15.36 -10.80
CA ALA A 45 22.12 -15.51 -11.31
C ALA A 45 21.90 -14.67 -12.58
N VAL A 46 22.40 -13.43 -12.62
CA VAL A 46 22.39 -12.57 -13.82
C VAL A 46 23.09 -13.27 -14.98
N THR A 47 24.31 -13.78 -14.72
CA THR A 47 25.13 -14.45 -15.74
C THR A 47 24.45 -15.72 -16.25
N ARG A 48 23.94 -16.59 -15.36
CA ARG A 48 23.22 -17.81 -15.72
C ARG A 48 21.96 -17.54 -16.54
N ALA A 49 21.27 -16.43 -16.27
CA ALA A 49 20.09 -16.02 -17.02
C ALA A 49 20.42 -15.46 -18.42
N GLY A 50 21.72 -15.32 -18.78
CA GLY A 50 22.17 -14.70 -20.03
C GLY A 50 22.18 -13.16 -19.98
N GLY A 51 22.15 -12.58 -18.78
CA GLY A 51 22.31 -11.15 -18.56
C GLY A 51 23.77 -10.72 -18.39
N LEU A 52 23.96 -9.41 -18.29
CA LEU A 52 25.27 -8.78 -18.10
C LEU A 52 25.21 -7.83 -16.91
N VAL A 53 26.10 -7.98 -15.93
CA VAL A 53 26.33 -6.98 -14.88
C VAL A 53 27.23 -5.89 -15.45
N THR A 54 26.73 -4.66 -15.50
CA THR A 54 27.43 -3.48 -16.05
C THR A 54 28.09 -2.64 -14.97
N GLY A 55 27.72 -2.83 -13.71
CA GLY A 55 28.32 -2.11 -12.58
C GLY A 55 27.89 -2.68 -11.23
N GLN A 56 28.66 -2.36 -10.19
CA GLN A 56 28.41 -2.78 -8.81
C GLN A 56 28.88 -1.69 -7.84
N TYR A 57 28.12 -1.46 -6.77
CA TYR A 57 28.42 -0.43 -5.78
C TYR A 57 27.72 -0.72 -4.45
N LEU A 58 28.12 -0.02 -3.38
CA LEU A 58 27.41 -0.01 -2.11
C LEU A 58 26.42 1.17 -2.07
N ASP A 59 25.17 0.91 -1.69
CA ASP A 59 24.18 1.96 -1.42
C ASP A 59 24.76 2.98 -0.42
N PRO A 60 24.74 4.29 -0.73
CA PRO A 60 25.38 5.30 0.10
C PRO A 60 24.78 5.44 1.50
N ILE A 61 23.56 4.96 1.76
CA ILE A 61 22.93 5.10 3.08
C ILE A 61 23.20 3.91 3.99
N GLY A 62 22.92 2.69 3.51
CA GLY A 62 22.96 1.45 4.26
C GLY A 62 24.15 0.56 3.94
N GLY A 63 25.03 0.96 3.01
CA GLY A 63 26.21 0.19 2.60
C GLY A 63 25.84 -1.16 1.99
N GLN A 64 24.63 -1.30 1.45
CA GLN A 64 24.16 -2.58 0.89
C GLN A 64 24.68 -2.74 -0.54
N PRO A 65 25.20 -3.92 -0.93
CA PRO A 65 25.65 -4.14 -2.30
C PRO A 65 24.47 -4.10 -3.27
N LEU A 66 24.66 -3.40 -4.39
CA LEU A 66 23.72 -3.29 -5.50
C LEU A 66 24.45 -3.53 -6.81
N LEU A 67 23.76 -4.18 -7.77
CA LEU A 67 24.32 -4.45 -9.10
C LEU A 67 23.46 -3.75 -10.16
N LEU A 68 24.09 -3.02 -11.08
CA LEU A 68 23.44 -2.57 -12.30
C LEU A 68 23.65 -3.63 -13.38
N ALA A 69 22.57 -4.09 -14.00
CA ALA A 69 22.61 -5.16 -14.99
C ALA A 69 21.68 -4.92 -16.17
N VAL A 70 21.94 -5.61 -17.28
CA VAL A 70 21.05 -5.74 -18.43
C VAL A 70 20.58 -7.19 -18.50
N LEU A 71 19.27 -7.41 -18.39
CA LEU A 71 18.67 -8.74 -18.32
C LEU A 71 17.87 -9.06 -19.58
N PRO A 72 17.84 -10.31 -20.06
CA PRO A 72 16.86 -10.74 -21.04
C PRO A 72 15.45 -10.49 -20.50
N ILE A 73 14.61 -9.78 -21.27
CA ILE A 73 13.31 -9.32 -20.76
C ILE A 73 12.37 -10.48 -20.38
N ALA A 74 12.56 -11.63 -21.05
CA ALA A 74 11.80 -12.86 -20.82
C ALA A 74 12.15 -13.55 -19.49
N LYS A 75 13.23 -13.12 -18.82
CA LYS A 75 13.64 -13.63 -17.50
C LYS A 75 13.15 -12.75 -16.35
N VAL A 76 12.39 -11.68 -16.63
CA VAL A 76 11.91 -10.74 -15.61
C VAL A 76 10.39 -10.72 -15.60
N GLU A 77 9.78 -11.06 -14.48
CA GLU A 77 8.34 -10.97 -14.26
C GLU A 77 7.98 -9.93 -13.17
N PRO A 78 6.77 -9.36 -13.18
CA PRO A 78 6.25 -8.62 -12.03
C PRO A 78 6.26 -9.47 -10.76
N THR A 79 6.41 -8.84 -9.58
CA THR A 79 6.15 -9.58 -8.33
C THR A 79 4.67 -9.98 -8.26
N PRO A 80 4.32 -11.14 -7.66
CA PRO A 80 2.92 -11.60 -7.57
C PRO A 80 1.95 -10.63 -6.87
N PHE A 81 2.48 -9.77 -6.00
CA PHE A 81 1.70 -8.81 -5.21
C PHE A 81 1.63 -7.41 -5.82
N GLN A 82 2.32 -7.13 -6.93
CA GLN A 82 2.32 -5.81 -7.55
C GLN A 82 0.93 -5.38 -8.03
N ARG A 83 0.67 -4.07 -8.00
CA ARG A 83 -0.52 -3.48 -8.61
C ARG A 83 -0.59 -3.79 -10.10
N ASP A 84 -1.81 -4.02 -10.59
CA ASP A 84 -2.10 -4.14 -12.02
C ASP A 84 -1.56 -2.93 -12.79
N VAL A 85 -0.90 -3.21 -13.92
CA VAL A 85 -0.33 -2.18 -14.79
C VAL A 85 -1.47 -1.45 -15.50
N SER A 86 -1.46 -0.12 -15.45
CA SER A 86 -2.43 0.68 -16.20
C SER A 86 -2.13 0.63 -17.70
N ASP A 87 -3.13 0.25 -18.49
CA ASP A 87 -3.03 0.16 -19.95
C ASP A 87 -2.64 1.52 -20.58
N ALA A 88 -3.29 2.60 -20.15
CA ALA A 88 -3.00 3.95 -20.64
C ALA A 88 -1.57 4.42 -20.30
N HIS A 89 -1.09 4.16 -19.08
CA HIS A 89 0.22 4.66 -18.64
C HIS A 89 1.37 3.96 -19.36
N HIS A 90 1.34 2.64 -19.52
CA HIS A 90 2.46 1.95 -20.18
C HIS A 90 2.49 2.21 -21.70
N LYS A 91 1.32 2.41 -22.34
CA LYS A 91 1.25 2.84 -23.76
C LYS A 91 1.93 4.19 -23.98
N LYS A 92 1.57 5.18 -23.17
CA LYS A 92 2.20 6.51 -23.23
C LYS A 92 3.72 6.45 -23.01
N LEU A 93 4.16 5.62 -22.06
CA LEU A 93 5.58 5.42 -21.78
C LEU A 93 6.30 4.76 -22.98
N ALA A 94 5.71 3.72 -23.58
CA ALA A 94 6.23 3.08 -24.78
C ALA A 94 6.38 4.08 -25.93
N ASP A 95 5.38 4.95 -26.16
CA ASP A 95 5.42 5.96 -27.21
C ASP A 95 6.53 7.01 -26.98
N VAL A 96 6.81 7.37 -25.72
CA VAL A 96 7.92 8.28 -25.39
C VAL A 96 9.25 7.58 -25.66
N ILE A 97 9.45 6.36 -25.15
CA ILE A 97 10.69 5.59 -25.35
C ILE A 97 10.94 5.34 -26.84
N HIS A 98 9.91 5.03 -27.63
CA HIS A 98 10.04 4.83 -29.06
C HIS A 98 10.51 6.09 -29.78
N ARG A 99 9.95 7.25 -29.43
CA ARG A 99 10.31 8.54 -30.04
C ARG A 99 11.70 9.01 -29.65
N THR A 100 12.12 8.79 -28.41
CA THR A 100 13.43 9.23 -27.92
C THR A 100 14.54 8.24 -28.22
N GLY A 101 14.20 6.95 -28.36
CA GLY A 101 15.17 5.86 -28.47
C GLY A 101 15.91 5.56 -27.15
N ILE A 102 15.48 6.13 -26.03
CA ILE A 102 16.22 6.09 -24.76
C ILE A 102 15.32 5.54 -23.63
N PHE A 103 15.84 4.54 -22.93
CA PHE A 103 15.30 4.02 -21.67
C PHE A 103 16.23 4.44 -20.51
N LEU A 104 15.82 5.43 -19.73
CA LEU A 104 16.68 6.06 -18.72
C LEU A 104 16.67 5.35 -17.37
N ASP A 105 15.49 4.91 -16.91
CA ASP A 105 15.30 4.51 -15.51
C ASP A 105 15.28 2.98 -15.35
N PRO A 106 16.35 2.34 -14.85
CA PRO A 106 16.38 0.90 -14.64
C PRO A 106 15.25 0.43 -13.72
N ILE A 107 14.66 -0.73 -14.03
CA ILE A 107 13.70 -1.36 -13.12
C ILE A 107 14.43 -1.95 -11.91
N ILE A 108 13.78 -2.01 -10.76
CA ILE A 108 14.34 -2.72 -9.59
C ILE A 108 13.99 -4.19 -9.73
N VAL A 109 14.96 -5.07 -9.53
CA VAL A 109 14.77 -6.53 -9.60
C VAL A 109 15.41 -7.24 -8.43
N ILE A 110 14.85 -8.39 -8.09
CA ILE A 110 15.41 -9.39 -7.18
C ILE A 110 15.42 -10.74 -7.88
N THR A 111 16.27 -11.67 -7.42
CA THR A 111 16.19 -13.06 -7.87
C THR A 111 14.89 -13.70 -7.42
N ALA A 112 14.15 -14.32 -8.34
CA ALA A 112 12.93 -15.06 -8.01
C ALA A 112 13.26 -16.32 -7.17
N PRO A 113 12.27 -16.92 -6.47
CA PRO A 113 12.48 -18.14 -5.69
C PRO A 113 12.86 -19.36 -6.53
N THR A 114 12.38 -19.43 -7.78
CA THR A 114 12.56 -20.58 -8.67
C THR A 114 13.55 -20.28 -9.81
N ASP A 115 13.16 -19.47 -10.78
CA ASP A 115 14.00 -19.06 -11.92
C ASP A 115 13.74 -17.61 -12.31
N GLY A 116 14.77 -16.95 -12.83
CA GLY A 116 14.70 -15.57 -13.30
C GLY A 116 14.61 -14.54 -12.18
N PHE A 117 13.90 -13.46 -12.47
CA PHE A 117 13.86 -12.25 -11.65
C PHE A 117 12.43 -11.77 -11.47
N TRP A 118 12.16 -11.20 -10.30
CA TRP A 118 10.96 -10.43 -10.08
C TRP A 118 11.27 -8.94 -10.02
N THR A 119 10.43 -8.12 -10.64
CA THR A 119 10.50 -6.67 -10.53
C THR A 119 9.49 -6.15 -9.51
N PRO A 120 9.92 -5.82 -8.28
CA PRO A 120 9.07 -5.18 -7.28
C PRO A 120 8.80 -3.68 -7.55
N ASN A 121 9.63 -2.99 -8.34
CA ASN A 121 9.34 -1.65 -8.88
C ASN A 121 9.79 -1.58 -10.33
N GLY A 122 8.86 -1.20 -11.21
CA GLY A 122 9.13 -1.07 -12.63
C GLY A 122 8.07 -1.70 -13.53
N GLY A 123 6.96 -2.21 -12.99
CA GLY A 123 5.94 -2.93 -13.78
C GLY A 123 5.47 -2.18 -15.04
N HIS A 124 5.21 -0.87 -14.95
CA HIS A 124 4.85 -0.05 -16.12
C HIS A 124 5.99 0.07 -17.16
N ARG A 125 7.25 0.16 -16.68
CA ARG A 125 8.46 0.20 -17.53
C ARG A 125 8.69 -1.15 -18.21
N LEU A 126 8.55 -2.24 -17.47
CA LEU A 126 8.62 -3.60 -18.02
C LEU A 126 7.54 -3.81 -19.10
N ALA A 127 6.29 -3.43 -18.82
CA ALA A 127 5.19 -3.55 -19.79
C ALA A 127 5.41 -2.68 -21.04
N ALA A 128 5.91 -1.45 -20.88
CA ALA A 128 6.26 -0.58 -22.00
C ALA A 128 7.37 -1.19 -22.87
N MET A 129 8.43 -1.71 -22.26
CA MET A 129 9.53 -2.36 -22.98
C MET A 129 9.07 -3.65 -23.69
N ARG A 130 8.21 -4.45 -23.06
CA ARG A 130 7.57 -5.62 -23.69
C ARG A 130 6.72 -5.21 -24.89
N ARG A 131 5.92 -4.14 -24.77
CA ARG A 131 5.11 -3.58 -25.87
C ARG A 131 5.97 -3.15 -27.06
N LEU A 132 7.18 -2.63 -26.81
CA LEU A 132 8.14 -2.25 -27.84
C LEU A 132 8.92 -3.43 -28.43
N GLY A 133 8.72 -4.65 -27.94
CA GLY A 133 9.47 -5.83 -28.41
C GLY A 133 10.94 -5.82 -28.00
N ALA A 134 11.29 -5.15 -26.90
CA ALA A 134 12.66 -5.10 -26.42
C ALA A 134 13.19 -6.51 -26.09
N LYS A 135 14.43 -6.81 -26.47
CA LYS A 135 15.08 -8.10 -26.14
C LYS A 135 15.59 -8.14 -24.69
N SER A 136 15.97 -6.99 -24.17
CA SER A 136 16.58 -6.84 -22.85
C SER A 136 16.06 -5.59 -22.13
N ILE A 137 16.31 -5.51 -20.83
CA ILE A 137 15.92 -4.39 -19.98
C ILE A 137 17.03 -4.12 -18.95
N THR A 138 17.35 -2.84 -18.74
CA THR A 138 18.29 -2.40 -17.71
C THR A 138 17.62 -2.46 -16.35
N ALA A 139 18.30 -3.03 -15.35
CA ALA A 139 17.78 -3.26 -14.03
C ALA A 139 18.81 -2.98 -12.93
N LEU A 140 18.34 -2.48 -11.79
CA LEU A 140 19.07 -2.45 -10.54
C LEU A 140 18.72 -3.71 -9.74
N VAL A 141 19.66 -4.64 -9.66
CA VAL A 141 19.53 -5.90 -8.94
C VAL A 141 19.82 -5.66 -7.46
N VAL A 142 18.84 -5.97 -6.62
CA VAL A 142 18.96 -5.95 -5.17
C VAL A 142 19.20 -7.39 -4.69
N PRO A 143 20.39 -7.72 -4.16
CA PRO A 143 20.70 -9.08 -3.70
C PRO A 143 19.78 -9.56 -2.57
N LYS A 144 19.37 -8.62 -1.70
CA LYS A 144 18.54 -8.89 -0.54
C LYS A 144 17.08 -9.13 -0.92
N ARG A 145 16.64 -10.39 -0.90
CA ARG A 145 15.28 -10.79 -1.31
C ARG A 145 14.18 -10.16 -0.46
N GLU A 146 14.40 -9.90 0.82
CA GLU A 146 13.38 -9.33 1.70
C GLU A 146 12.91 -7.95 1.22
N VAL A 147 13.74 -7.25 0.44
CA VAL A 147 13.40 -5.95 -0.17
C VAL A 147 12.20 -6.03 -1.11
N ALA A 148 11.86 -7.21 -1.67
CA ALA A 148 10.63 -7.40 -2.45
C ALA A 148 9.40 -6.85 -1.73
N TRP A 149 9.31 -7.14 -0.44
CA TRP A 149 8.21 -6.79 0.44
C TRP A 149 8.28 -5.35 0.95
N GLN A 150 9.46 -4.74 0.86
CA GLN A 150 9.74 -3.39 1.35
C GLN A 150 9.48 -2.32 0.29
N ILE A 151 9.32 -2.71 -0.96
CA ILE A 151 9.25 -1.76 -2.07
C ILE A 151 7.94 -0.97 -2.09
N LEU A 152 6.89 -1.45 -1.42
CA LEU A 152 5.76 -0.63 -1.01
C LEU A 152 6.17 0.63 -0.24
N ALA A 153 7.09 0.49 0.72
CA ALA A 153 7.61 1.60 1.51
C ALA A 153 8.61 2.48 0.73
N LEU A 154 9.21 1.95 -0.34
CA LEU A 154 10.20 2.66 -1.17
C LEU A 154 9.59 3.37 -2.38
N ASN A 155 8.39 3.00 -2.82
CA ASN A 155 7.62 3.67 -3.88
C ASN A 155 6.95 4.95 -3.35
N THR A 156 7.73 5.98 -3.01
CA THR A 156 7.23 7.25 -2.46
C THR A 156 6.87 8.29 -3.53
N GLU A 157 7.26 8.09 -4.79
CA GLU A 157 7.06 9.07 -5.89
C GLU A 157 5.59 9.21 -6.33
N LYS A 158 4.78 8.16 -6.15
CA LYS A 158 3.32 8.23 -6.33
C LYS A 158 2.67 7.55 -5.15
N ALA A 159 2.26 8.34 -4.16
CA ALA A 159 1.52 7.81 -3.02
C ALA A 159 0.33 6.97 -3.53
N HIS A 160 0.39 5.66 -3.29
CA HIS A 160 -0.72 4.77 -3.57
C HIS A 160 -1.96 5.32 -2.85
N ASN A 161 -3.07 5.43 -3.58
CA ASN A 161 -4.33 5.78 -2.92
C ASN A 161 -4.70 4.63 -1.96
N LEU A 162 -5.61 4.90 -1.02
CA LEU A 162 -5.98 3.93 0.02
C LEU A 162 -6.36 2.57 -0.56
N LYS A 163 -7.13 2.54 -1.65
CA LYS A 163 -7.54 1.29 -2.30
C LYS A 163 -6.34 0.48 -2.80
N ASP A 164 -5.44 1.13 -3.52
CA ASP A 164 -4.26 0.47 -4.08
C ASP A 164 -3.38 -0.10 -2.96
N LYS A 165 -3.16 0.67 -1.89
CA LYS A 165 -2.42 0.20 -0.70
C LYS A 165 -3.09 -1.00 -0.04
N SER A 166 -4.40 -0.93 0.18
CA SER A 166 -5.16 -1.99 0.82
C SER A 166 -5.14 -3.29 0.02
N LEU A 167 -5.30 -3.22 -1.30
CA LEU A 167 -5.22 -4.39 -2.19
C LEU A 167 -3.83 -5.01 -2.22
N GLU A 168 -2.78 -4.20 -2.18
CA GLU A 168 -1.40 -4.71 -2.14
C GLU A 168 -1.10 -5.40 -0.82
N VAL A 169 -1.50 -4.80 0.31
CA VAL A 169 -1.31 -5.37 1.64
C VAL A 169 -2.02 -6.72 1.79
N ILE A 170 -3.26 -6.87 1.30
CA ILE A 170 -3.96 -8.16 1.39
C ILE A 170 -3.33 -9.22 0.47
N ARG A 171 -2.79 -8.84 -0.69
CA ARG A 171 -2.01 -9.76 -1.55
C ARG A 171 -0.75 -10.26 -0.84
N ILE A 172 -0.01 -9.37 -0.17
CA ILE A 172 1.15 -9.75 0.65
C ILE A 172 0.72 -10.69 1.77
N PHE A 173 -0.35 -10.36 2.50
CA PHE A 173 -0.88 -11.19 3.57
C PHE A 173 -1.21 -12.60 3.08
N ARG A 174 -1.93 -12.74 1.96
CA ARG A 174 -2.27 -14.05 1.38
C ARG A 174 -1.05 -14.85 0.96
N ASN A 175 -0.01 -14.22 0.41
CA ASN A 175 1.20 -14.94 0.07
C ASN A 175 1.98 -15.41 1.31
N LEU A 176 2.09 -14.56 2.34
CA LEU A 176 2.70 -14.96 3.62
C LEU A 176 1.90 -16.06 4.31
N LEU A 177 0.58 -16.09 4.13
CA LEU A 177 -0.28 -17.17 4.63
C LEU A 177 0.02 -18.51 3.94
N GLU A 178 0.41 -18.52 2.66
CA GLU A 178 0.82 -19.74 1.95
C GLU A 178 2.17 -20.27 2.48
N SER A 179 3.14 -19.39 2.72
CA SER A 179 4.50 -19.78 3.11
C SER A 179 4.69 -19.95 4.62
N SER A 180 3.89 -19.28 5.44
CA SER A 180 4.13 -19.15 6.89
C SER A 180 2.83 -19.02 7.72
N PRO A 181 1.83 -19.91 7.53
CA PRO A 181 0.49 -19.74 8.10
C PRO A 181 0.44 -19.70 9.64
N GLY A 182 1.39 -20.37 10.30
CA GLY A 182 1.47 -20.47 11.76
C GLY A 182 2.18 -19.30 12.45
N GLN A 183 2.83 -18.41 11.69
CA GLN A 183 3.58 -17.30 12.26
C GLN A 183 2.65 -16.17 12.73
N PRO A 184 2.96 -15.47 13.84
CA PRO A 184 2.15 -14.37 14.34
C PRO A 184 2.05 -13.20 13.35
N GLU A 185 0.86 -12.63 13.17
CA GLU A 185 0.65 -11.48 12.26
C GLU A 185 1.56 -10.29 12.57
N GLN A 186 1.76 -9.99 13.85
CA GLN A 186 2.58 -8.85 14.30
C GLN A 186 4.05 -8.92 13.86
N GLU A 187 4.59 -10.12 13.58
CA GLU A 187 5.95 -10.28 13.07
C GLU A 187 6.11 -9.72 11.65
N PHE A 188 5.00 -9.67 10.89
CA PHE A 188 4.94 -9.12 9.54
C PHE A 188 4.43 -7.68 9.50
N SER A 189 4.25 -7.03 10.66
CA SER A 189 3.73 -5.66 10.78
C SER A 189 4.46 -4.64 9.91
N TYR A 190 5.76 -4.84 9.70
CA TYR A 190 6.58 -4.03 8.82
C TYR A 190 6.12 -4.08 7.35
N TYR A 191 5.69 -5.25 6.87
CA TYR A 191 5.23 -5.45 5.49
C TYR A 191 3.80 -4.94 5.26
N PHE A 192 2.97 -4.96 6.30
CA PHE A 192 1.56 -4.56 6.18
C PHE A 192 1.31 -3.07 6.37
N GLU A 193 2.31 -2.32 6.88
CA GLU A 193 2.27 -0.90 7.26
C GLU A 193 1.25 -0.51 8.35
N GLU A 194 -0.02 -0.91 8.19
CA GLU A 194 -1.17 -0.62 9.06
C GLU A 194 -2.17 -1.78 9.04
N ALA A 195 -2.59 -2.27 10.21
CA ALA A 195 -3.54 -3.38 10.32
C ALA A 195 -4.94 -3.08 9.70
N SER A 196 -5.31 -1.80 9.52
CA SER A 196 -6.55 -1.46 8.80
C SER A 196 -6.48 -1.79 7.32
N LEU A 197 -5.28 -1.80 6.70
CA LEU A 197 -5.15 -2.03 5.27
C LEU A 197 -5.54 -3.45 4.89
N ILE A 198 -5.31 -4.44 5.77
CA ILE A 198 -5.73 -5.84 5.58
C ILE A 198 -7.27 -5.92 5.46
N LYS A 199 -7.99 -5.35 6.44
CA LYS A 199 -9.47 -5.34 6.48
C LYS A 199 -10.08 -4.61 5.28
N LEU A 200 -9.52 -3.44 4.94
CA LEU A 200 -9.96 -2.67 3.78
C LEU A 200 -9.64 -3.41 2.48
N GLY A 201 -8.51 -4.12 2.41
CA GLY A 201 -8.12 -4.93 1.26
C GLY A 201 -9.15 -6.01 0.97
N LEU A 202 -9.57 -6.73 2.02
CA LEU A 202 -10.67 -7.71 1.95
C LEU A 202 -11.98 -7.07 1.46
N CYS A 203 -12.31 -5.86 1.91
CA CYS A 203 -13.49 -5.14 1.42
C CYS A 203 -13.37 -4.81 -0.08
N TYR A 204 -12.20 -4.36 -0.54
CA TYR A 204 -11.97 -4.01 -1.95
C TYR A 204 -11.89 -5.23 -2.88
N GLU A 205 -11.43 -6.38 -2.40
CA GLU A 205 -11.48 -7.65 -3.14
C GLU A 205 -12.93 -8.04 -3.45
N GLN A 206 -13.85 -7.88 -2.49
CA GLN A 206 -15.26 -8.18 -2.67
C GLN A 206 -16.02 -7.09 -3.42
N ASN A 207 -15.69 -5.81 -3.19
CA ASN A 207 -16.33 -4.67 -3.81
C ASN A 207 -15.31 -3.60 -4.20
N ALA A 208 -14.94 -3.57 -5.47
CA ALA A 208 -13.99 -2.60 -6.01
C ALA A 208 -14.43 -1.12 -5.86
N ARG A 209 -15.71 -0.84 -5.61
CA ARG A 209 -16.28 0.50 -5.37
C ARG A 209 -16.51 0.83 -3.90
N PHE A 210 -16.08 -0.04 -2.99
CA PHE A 210 -16.19 0.17 -1.54
C PHE A 210 -15.62 1.55 -1.14
N SER A 211 -16.33 2.27 -0.26
CA SER A 211 -15.96 3.63 0.12
C SER A 211 -14.97 3.67 1.29
N GLY A 212 -13.87 2.92 1.22
CA GLY A 212 -12.96 2.68 2.35
C GLY A 212 -12.39 3.95 3.01
N GLY A 213 -12.25 5.04 2.25
CA GLY A 213 -11.80 6.34 2.79
C GLY A 213 -12.73 6.92 3.86
N VAL A 214 -14.02 6.59 3.81
CA VAL A 214 -15.03 7.03 4.79
C VAL A 214 -14.83 6.35 6.14
N TYR A 215 -14.39 5.10 6.14
CA TYR A 215 -14.29 4.26 7.34
C TYR A 215 -12.88 4.22 7.95
N ASN A 216 -11.84 4.42 7.14
CA ASN A 216 -10.45 4.20 7.55
C ASN A 216 -10.04 5.00 8.80
N SER A 217 -10.62 6.18 9.04
CA SER A 217 -10.26 7.01 10.19
C SER A 217 -10.42 6.30 11.54
N PHE A 218 -11.53 5.58 11.74
CA PHE A 218 -11.79 4.83 12.97
C PHE A 218 -11.31 3.37 12.86
N VAL A 219 -11.36 2.75 11.68
CA VAL A 219 -10.82 1.39 11.48
C VAL A 219 -9.32 1.35 11.76
N ARG A 220 -8.55 2.29 11.21
CA ARG A 220 -7.11 2.44 11.50
C ARG A 220 -6.86 2.66 12.98
N ARG A 221 -7.71 3.45 13.62
CA ARG A 221 -7.54 3.81 15.03
C ARG A 221 -7.75 2.62 15.98
N LEU A 222 -8.66 1.71 15.62
CA LEU A 222 -9.06 0.56 16.44
C LEU A 222 -8.50 -0.77 15.94
N SER A 223 -7.60 -0.74 14.94
CA SER A 223 -6.94 -1.93 14.43
C SER A 223 -5.50 -2.01 14.94
N THR A 224 -5.13 -3.18 15.45
CA THR A 224 -3.75 -3.56 15.77
C THR A 224 -3.42 -4.88 15.09
N PHE A 225 -2.13 -5.16 14.89
CA PHE A 225 -1.70 -6.49 14.43
C PHE A 225 -1.92 -7.50 15.56
N SER A 226 -2.37 -8.72 15.22
CA SER A 226 -2.59 -9.78 16.21
C SER A 226 -1.30 -10.50 16.60
N GLY A 227 -1.25 -11.01 17.83
CA GLY A 227 -0.28 -12.02 18.26
C GLY A 227 -0.65 -13.44 17.80
N ASP A 228 -1.86 -13.63 17.26
CA ASP A 228 -2.30 -14.90 16.68
C ASP A 228 -1.62 -15.17 15.34
N SER A 229 -1.64 -16.45 14.94
CA SER A 229 -1.16 -16.89 13.62
C SER A 229 -1.88 -16.18 12.47
N LEU A 230 -1.21 -16.01 11.32
CA LEU A 230 -1.81 -15.44 10.09
C LEU A 230 -3.15 -16.12 9.73
N ALA A 231 -3.24 -17.44 9.88
CA ALA A 231 -4.46 -18.19 9.58
C ALA A 231 -5.63 -17.85 10.53
N GLN A 232 -5.34 -17.62 11.82
CA GLN A 232 -6.35 -17.24 12.81
C GLN A 232 -6.74 -15.78 12.66
N SER A 233 -5.77 -14.89 12.47
CA SER A 233 -6.03 -13.47 12.37
C SER A 233 -6.79 -13.10 11.11
N LEU A 234 -6.59 -13.82 10.00
CA LEU A 234 -7.37 -13.64 8.78
C LEU A 234 -8.88 -13.76 9.04
N LYS A 235 -9.32 -14.73 9.85
CA LYS A 235 -10.74 -14.93 10.18
C LYS A 235 -11.33 -13.71 10.90
N ALA A 236 -10.55 -13.10 11.80
CA ALA A 236 -10.97 -11.87 12.48
C ALA A 236 -11.06 -10.70 11.49
N HIS A 237 -10.07 -10.55 10.60
CA HIS A 237 -10.10 -9.52 9.56
C HIS A 237 -11.27 -9.70 8.58
N GLU A 238 -11.60 -10.93 8.19
CA GLU A 238 -12.74 -11.26 7.33
C GLU A 238 -14.08 -10.91 7.99
N ARG A 239 -14.24 -11.19 9.28
CA ARG A 239 -15.43 -10.77 10.05
C ARG A 239 -15.59 -9.25 10.07
N HIS A 240 -14.51 -8.51 10.34
CA HIS A 240 -14.54 -7.04 10.32
C HIS A 240 -14.83 -6.51 8.91
N ALA A 241 -14.25 -7.11 7.87
CA ALA A 241 -14.49 -6.74 6.49
C ALA A 241 -15.95 -6.94 6.08
N GLN A 242 -16.56 -8.08 6.47
CA GLN A 242 -17.97 -8.35 6.23
C GLN A 242 -18.87 -7.31 6.91
N THR A 243 -18.61 -6.98 8.17
CA THR A 243 -19.40 -5.96 8.89
C THR A 243 -19.22 -4.56 8.27
N LEU A 244 -18.02 -4.23 7.76
CA LEU A 244 -17.76 -2.98 7.05
C LEU A 244 -18.52 -2.89 5.72
N LEU A 245 -18.60 -3.99 4.96
CA LEU A 245 -19.36 -4.05 3.72
C LEU A 245 -20.86 -3.86 3.97
N GLU A 246 -21.41 -4.53 4.99
CA GLU A 246 -22.79 -4.36 5.43
C GLU A 246 -23.08 -2.91 5.83
N LEU A 247 -22.20 -2.30 6.63
CA LEU A 247 -22.31 -0.90 7.00
C LEU A 247 -22.27 0.05 5.78
N ASP A 248 -21.43 -0.23 4.77
CA ASP A 248 -21.39 0.61 3.55
C ASP A 248 -22.67 0.52 2.73
N GLN A 249 -23.32 -0.64 2.72
CA GLN A 249 -24.63 -0.83 2.10
C GLN A 249 -25.72 -0.05 2.85
N GLU A 250 -25.81 -0.19 4.17
CA GLU A 250 -26.76 0.55 5.02
C GLU A 250 -26.59 2.08 4.87
N VAL A 251 -25.34 2.55 4.85
CA VAL A 251 -25.03 3.97 4.62
C VAL A 251 -25.44 4.41 3.22
N ALA A 252 -25.22 3.57 2.19
CA ALA A 252 -25.63 3.89 0.84
C ALA A 252 -27.15 4.08 0.73
N GLU A 253 -27.95 3.27 1.43
CA GLU A 253 -29.41 3.41 1.48
C GLU A 253 -29.84 4.74 2.12
N VAL A 254 -29.21 5.14 3.22
CA VAL A 254 -29.46 6.46 3.84
C VAL A 254 -29.08 7.59 2.87
N VAL A 255 -27.97 7.46 2.14
CA VAL A 255 -27.57 8.44 1.12
C VAL A 255 -28.59 8.55 -0.01
N GLN A 256 -29.21 7.44 -0.44
CA GLN A 256 -30.28 7.50 -1.44
C GLN A 256 -31.52 8.23 -0.90
N LYS A 257 -31.90 7.98 0.36
CA LYS A 257 -33.00 8.71 1.02
C LYS A 257 -32.72 10.22 1.10
N LEU A 258 -31.47 10.61 1.39
CA LEU A 258 -31.06 12.02 1.38
C LEU A 258 -31.13 12.61 -0.04
N LYS A 259 -30.64 11.90 -1.06
CA LYS A 259 -30.71 12.36 -2.46
C LYS A 259 -32.15 12.55 -2.94
N ALA A 260 -33.06 11.64 -2.58
CA ALA A 260 -34.48 11.74 -2.90
C ALA A 260 -35.14 13.01 -2.32
N LYS A 261 -34.54 13.60 -1.28
CA LYS A 261 -34.97 14.86 -0.67
C LYS A 261 -34.28 16.10 -1.23
N GLY A 262 -33.49 15.95 -2.30
CA GLY A 262 -32.80 17.06 -2.96
C GLY A 262 -31.40 17.35 -2.41
N PHE A 263 -30.86 16.54 -1.49
CA PHE A 263 -29.48 16.69 -1.06
C PHE A 263 -28.51 16.22 -2.14
N VAL A 264 -27.71 17.13 -2.70
CA VAL A 264 -26.68 16.83 -3.70
C VAL A 264 -25.31 17.24 -3.15
N SER A 265 -24.50 16.26 -2.74
CA SER A 265 -23.13 16.47 -2.29
C SER A 265 -22.29 15.21 -2.49
N PRO A 266 -21.01 15.33 -2.90
CA PRO A 266 -20.09 14.18 -2.93
C PRO A 266 -19.76 13.65 -1.53
N TYR A 267 -20.03 14.40 -0.47
CA TYR A 267 -19.69 14.06 0.91
C TYR A 267 -20.81 13.37 1.70
N LEU A 268 -21.93 13.01 1.08
CA LEU A 268 -23.09 12.44 1.80
C LEU A 268 -22.74 11.16 2.59
N LYS A 269 -21.94 10.25 2.02
CA LYS A 269 -21.49 9.06 2.76
C LYS A 269 -20.65 9.44 3.99
N ALA A 270 -19.69 10.35 3.81
CA ALA A 270 -18.84 10.83 4.88
C ALA A 270 -19.66 11.52 6.00
N PHE A 271 -20.66 12.31 5.61
CA PHE A 271 -21.60 12.94 6.53
C PHE A 271 -22.37 11.93 7.37
N VAL A 272 -23.02 10.95 6.72
CA VAL A 272 -23.81 9.91 7.43
C VAL A 272 -22.93 9.17 8.43
N VAL A 273 -21.73 8.75 8.02
CA VAL A 273 -20.80 8.03 8.90
C VAL A 273 -20.31 8.90 10.04
N ALA A 274 -19.92 10.15 9.78
CA ALA A 274 -19.47 11.08 10.83
C ALA A 274 -20.57 11.38 11.86
N ARG A 275 -21.83 11.48 11.41
CA ARG A 275 -22.99 11.71 12.28
C ARG A 275 -23.34 10.47 13.12
N SER A 276 -23.16 9.28 12.55
CA SER A 276 -23.42 8.01 13.24
C SER A 276 -22.25 7.54 14.11
N ASN A 277 -21.04 8.08 13.96
CA ASN A 277 -19.85 7.65 14.69
C ASN A 277 -19.70 8.36 16.05
N PRO A 278 -19.94 7.67 17.19
CA PRO A 278 -19.78 8.26 18.52
C PRO A 278 -18.32 8.37 18.97
N LEU A 279 -17.35 7.77 18.26
CA LEU A 279 -16.00 7.52 18.78
C LEU A 279 -15.36 8.77 19.35
N ARG A 280 -15.50 9.95 18.72
CA ARG A 280 -14.90 11.21 19.21
C ARG A 280 -15.45 11.70 20.57
N PHE A 281 -16.61 11.19 20.98
CA PHE A 281 -17.30 11.58 22.22
C PHE A 281 -17.14 10.53 23.34
N MET A 282 -16.55 9.38 23.05
CA MET A 282 -16.31 8.33 24.03
C MET A 282 -15.09 8.67 24.89
N SER A 283 -15.15 8.33 26.18
CA SER A 283 -14.02 8.49 27.11
C SER A 283 -12.88 7.55 26.74
N GLU A 284 -13.20 6.31 26.39
CA GLU A 284 -12.28 5.25 25.98
C GLU A 284 -12.70 4.65 24.63
N PRO A 285 -11.75 4.23 23.78
CA PRO A 285 -12.06 3.62 22.49
C PRO A 285 -12.54 2.18 22.71
N PRO A 286 -13.76 1.81 22.28
CA PRO A 286 -14.22 0.43 22.38
C PRO A 286 -13.51 -0.47 21.34
N PRO A 287 -13.61 -1.81 21.46
CA PRO A 287 -13.22 -2.72 20.40
C PRO A 287 -13.91 -2.39 19.07
N LEU A 288 -13.23 -2.67 17.95
CA LEU A 288 -13.75 -2.34 16.61
C LEU A 288 -15.14 -2.94 16.36
N ASP A 289 -15.37 -4.20 16.75
CA ASP A 289 -16.66 -4.89 16.62
C ASP A 289 -17.79 -4.14 17.32
N GLU A 290 -17.54 -3.67 18.55
CA GLU A 290 -18.53 -2.93 19.33
C GLU A 290 -18.83 -1.58 18.68
N LEU A 291 -17.80 -0.84 18.24
CA LEU A 291 -18.01 0.44 17.54
C LEU A 291 -18.83 0.24 16.26
N LEU A 292 -18.51 -0.78 15.46
CA LEU A 292 -19.25 -1.08 14.23
C LEU A 292 -20.72 -1.36 14.53
N GLY A 293 -21.02 -2.16 15.56
CA GLY A 293 -22.39 -2.41 16.00
C GLY A 293 -23.13 -1.13 16.41
N ILE A 294 -22.47 -0.23 17.16
CA ILE A 294 -23.06 1.05 17.55
C ILE A 294 -23.33 1.95 16.34
N ILE A 295 -22.38 2.03 15.39
CA ILE A 295 -22.55 2.84 14.17
C ILE A 295 -23.70 2.29 13.33
N ARG A 296 -23.76 0.99 13.08
CA ARG A 296 -24.86 0.34 12.34
C ARG A 296 -26.21 0.64 12.97
N GLY A 297 -26.34 0.47 14.29
CA GLY A 297 -27.57 0.82 15.00
C GLY A 297 -27.98 2.29 14.89
N LYS A 298 -27.03 3.21 14.72
CA LYS A 298 -27.31 4.64 14.46
C LYS A 298 -27.64 4.94 13.01
N VAL A 299 -27.05 4.22 12.06
CA VAL A 299 -27.37 4.31 10.62
C VAL A 299 -28.77 3.76 10.35
N ASP A 300 -29.14 2.65 10.98
CA ASP A 300 -30.50 2.07 10.90
C ASP A 300 -31.58 3.07 11.35
N ARG A 301 -31.34 3.74 12.48
CA ARG A 301 -32.25 4.78 13.03
C ARG A 301 -32.01 6.18 12.46
N PHE A 302 -31.31 6.31 11.33
CA PHE A 302 -30.93 7.61 10.79
C PHE A 302 -32.15 8.36 10.24
N ASN A 303 -32.52 9.44 10.92
CA ASN A 303 -33.69 10.24 10.56
C ASN A 303 -33.32 11.36 9.56
N VAL A 304 -33.62 11.11 8.28
CA VAL A 304 -33.38 12.07 7.18
C VAL A 304 -34.30 13.30 7.21
N GLU A 305 -35.39 13.31 7.99
CA GLU A 305 -36.26 14.49 8.20
C GLU A 305 -35.59 15.58 9.02
N LYS A 306 -34.61 15.21 9.85
CA LYS A 306 -33.94 16.14 10.77
C LYS A 306 -32.67 16.76 10.19
N ILE A 307 -32.33 16.45 8.94
CA ILE A 307 -31.10 16.91 8.30
C ILE A 307 -31.38 18.21 7.52
N LYS A 308 -30.50 19.20 7.69
CA LYS A 308 -30.52 20.46 6.94
C LYS A 308 -29.32 20.55 6.01
N GLN A 309 -29.41 21.40 4.99
CA GLN A 309 -28.31 21.61 4.02
C GLN A 309 -27.02 22.08 4.70
N GLU A 310 -27.15 22.96 5.70
CA GLU A 310 -26.05 23.50 6.49
C GLU A 310 -25.24 22.42 7.21
N ASP A 311 -25.89 21.34 7.68
CA ASP A 311 -25.22 20.23 8.37
C ASP A 311 -24.23 19.50 7.47
N ILE A 312 -24.54 19.42 6.17
CA ILE A 312 -23.73 18.73 5.16
C ILE A 312 -22.55 19.61 4.75
N VAL A 313 -22.76 20.92 4.60
CA VAL A 313 -21.71 21.90 4.27
C VAL A 313 -20.67 21.98 5.39
N ALA A 314 -21.11 22.02 6.65
CA ALA A 314 -20.19 22.01 7.81
C ALA A 314 -19.36 20.71 7.92
N SER A 315 -19.75 19.65 7.21
CA SER A 315 -19.08 18.35 7.21
C SER A 315 -18.16 18.14 6.01
N GLY A 316 -18.23 18.99 4.97
CA GLY A 316 -17.21 19.08 3.93
C GLY A 316 -16.01 19.81 4.50
N GLY A 317 -14.97 19.07 4.89
CA GLY A 317 -13.83 19.60 5.66
C GLY A 317 -13.28 20.93 5.12
N GLY A 318 -12.88 21.80 6.05
CA GLY A 318 -12.07 22.98 5.76
C GLY A 318 -10.76 22.60 5.03
N PRO A 319 -10.03 23.61 4.52
CA PRO A 319 -8.84 23.40 3.70
C PRO A 319 -7.93 22.35 4.35
N ALA A 320 -7.42 21.44 3.52
CA ALA A 320 -6.41 20.48 3.94
C ALA A 320 -5.30 21.26 4.64
N ASP A 321 -4.97 20.89 5.88
CA ASP A 321 -3.76 21.39 6.53
C ASP A 321 -2.60 21.10 5.57
N ASP A 322 -2.07 22.16 4.96
CA ASP A 322 -0.77 22.15 4.30
C ASP A 322 0.28 21.86 5.37
N GLU A 323 0.81 20.63 5.40
CA GLU A 323 2.15 20.28 5.93
C GLU A 323 2.60 18.86 5.55
#